data_AF-M4VEV7-F1
#
_entry.id   AF-M4VEV7-F1
#
_cell.length_a   1.000
_cell.length_b   1.000
_cell.length_c   1.000
_cell.angle_alpha   90.00
_cell.angle_beta   90.00
_cell.angle_gamma   90.00
#
_symmetry.space_group_name_H-M   'P 1'
#
loop_
_entity.id
_entity.type
_entity.pdbx_description
1 polymer ?
#
loop_
_entity_poly.entity_id
_entity_poly.type
_entity_poly.pdbx_seq_one_letter_code
_entity_poly.pdbx_strand_id
1 'polypeptide(L)'
;MIPGGDDHDLDRDRLSQLLRPDTRERARLRLTGQRRTFVMRWIRLLLPMAALAIVAVVIAWPKMEDNMAPVRKEEILPQTVGRNELINPRFESEDSDAQPFTVTAISATQDSNDQTLILLNKPKADIKLNSGHWIAGEADQGEYRQEQKNLTLTGNVRLTQDEGYMMETASLFVDMNTRKVSTTDAVRGSGPAGTLQATGMQGDGVSGVLVFTGPATLVLNRSVKGLSQ
;
A
#
# COMPACT_ATOMS: atom_id res chain seq x y z
N MET A 1 -84.38 -108.44 -1.80
CA MET A 1 -83.08 -108.78 -1.19
C MET A 1 -82.08 -108.88 -2.33
N ILE A 2 -81.16 -107.91 -2.41
CA ILE A 2 -80.14 -107.61 -3.45
C ILE A 2 -80.77 -107.35 -4.85
N PRO A 3 -80.49 -106.23 -5.55
CA PRO A 3 -79.16 -105.78 -5.97
C PRO A 3 -78.97 -104.24 -5.93
N GLY A 4 -77.75 -103.73 -6.12
CA GLY A 4 -77.24 -103.34 -7.45
C GLY A 4 -77.65 -101.89 -7.69
N GLY A 5 -76.73 -100.96 -7.81
CA GLY A 5 -75.71 -100.95 -8.83
C GLY A 5 -75.87 -99.63 -9.56
N ASP A 6 -74.73 -99.11 -9.97
CA ASP A 6 -74.53 -98.17 -11.06
C ASP A 6 -74.97 -96.72 -10.87
N ASP A 7 -73.93 -95.90 -10.87
CA ASP A 7 -73.72 -94.81 -11.81
C ASP A 7 -74.82 -93.77 -11.91
N HIS A 8 -74.49 -92.55 -11.53
CA HIS A 8 -74.28 -91.50 -12.53
C HIS A 8 -73.76 -90.25 -11.81
N ASP A 9 -72.52 -89.93 -12.13
CA ASP A 9 -72.15 -88.67 -12.77
C ASP A 9 -73.04 -87.44 -12.55
N LEU A 10 -72.34 -86.30 -12.39
CA LEU A 10 -72.84 -84.92 -12.49
C LEU A 10 -73.44 -84.33 -11.21
N ASP A 11 -72.59 -83.72 -10.37
CA ASP A 11 -72.90 -82.37 -9.90
C ASP A 11 -71.65 -81.63 -9.41
N ARG A 12 -70.82 -81.23 -10.37
CA ARG A 12 -69.98 -80.05 -10.22
C ARG A 12 -70.90 -78.84 -10.25
N ASP A 13 -71.20 -78.27 -9.09
CA ASP A 13 -71.43 -76.81 -8.90
C ASP A 13 -72.00 -76.43 -7.53
N ARG A 14 -72.21 -77.40 -6.66
CA ARG A 14 -72.70 -77.15 -5.31
C ARG A 14 -71.80 -77.85 -4.32
N LEU A 15 -71.12 -77.23 -3.38
CA LEU A 15 -71.22 -75.92 -2.80
C LEU A 15 -69.81 -75.72 -2.25
N SER A 16 -68.96 -74.94 -2.92
CA SER A 16 -68.73 -73.57 -2.46
C SER A 16 -69.40 -73.29 -1.11
N GLN A 17 -68.58 -72.94 -0.11
CA GLN A 17 -68.97 -72.24 1.12
C GLN A 17 -69.12 -73.01 2.43
N LEU A 18 -68.44 -74.13 2.67
CA LEU A 18 -68.18 -74.51 4.06
C LEU A 18 -66.77 -75.10 4.12
N LEU A 19 -65.81 -74.63 4.88
CA LEU A 19 -65.68 -73.60 5.90
C LEU A 19 -64.14 -73.50 5.97
N ARG A 20 -63.55 -72.32 5.76
CA ARG A 20 -62.94 -71.54 6.85
C ARG A 20 -61.64 -72.14 7.44
N PRO A 21 -60.79 -71.26 7.98
CA PRO A 21 -59.41 -71.12 7.57
C PRO A 21 -58.49 -71.79 8.60
N ASP A 22 -57.33 -71.19 8.82
CA ASP A 22 -56.40 -71.46 9.90
C ASP A 22 -55.38 -72.54 9.56
N THR A 23 -54.15 -72.15 9.25
CA THR A 23 -53.11 -71.76 10.21
C THR A 23 -51.89 -72.58 9.74
N ARG A 24 -50.65 -72.18 9.81
CA ARG A 24 -49.93 -71.24 10.64
C ARG A 24 -48.55 -71.13 9.99
N GLU A 25 -47.93 -69.97 10.17
CA GLU A 25 -46.50 -69.91 10.47
C GLU A 25 -45.54 -70.52 9.45
N ARG A 26 -45.24 -69.74 8.42
CA ARG A 26 -43.81 -69.47 8.12
C ARG A 26 -43.57 -67.98 8.09
N ALA A 27 -43.71 -67.39 9.28
CA ALA A 27 -42.90 -66.24 9.63
C ALA A 27 -41.45 -66.64 9.45
N ARG A 28 -40.77 -66.00 8.50
CA ARG A 28 -39.42 -65.45 8.66
C ARG A 28 -38.88 -65.01 7.31
N LEU A 29 -38.32 -63.79 7.34
CA LEU A 29 -37.34 -63.24 6.41
C LEU A 29 -37.91 -62.58 5.14
N ARG A 30 -38.18 -61.27 5.25
CA ARG A 30 -37.37 -60.22 4.61
C ARG A 30 -38.17 -58.91 4.58
N LEU A 31 -38.17 -58.20 5.71
CA LEU A 31 -38.51 -56.78 5.74
C LEU A 31 -37.24 -55.98 5.47
N THR A 32 -36.81 -55.85 4.22
CA THR A 32 -36.01 -54.67 3.84
C THR A 32 -35.98 -54.50 2.33
N GLY A 33 -36.50 -53.38 1.86
CA GLY A 33 -36.19 -52.87 0.53
C GLY A 33 -37.43 -52.64 -0.32
N GLN A 34 -37.94 -51.41 -0.31
CA GLN A 34 -38.59 -50.84 -1.51
C GLN A 34 -38.84 -49.32 -1.44
N ARG A 35 -38.04 -48.55 -0.67
CA ARG A 35 -38.14 -47.07 -0.67
C ARG A 35 -36.81 -46.34 -0.72
N ARG A 36 -35.72 -47.03 -1.09
CA ARG A 36 -34.34 -46.49 -1.07
C ARG A 36 -33.64 -46.64 -2.41
N THR A 37 -34.35 -46.44 -3.52
CA THR A 37 -33.78 -46.47 -4.88
C THR A 37 -34.01 -45.20 -5.67
N PHE A 38 -34.98 -44.36 -5.28
CA PHE A 38 -35.20 -43.08 -5.97
C PHE A 38 -34.30 -41.94 -5.46
N VAL A 39 -34.01 -41.87 -4.15
CA VAL A 39 -33.17 -40.80 -3.57
C VAL A 39 -31.73 -40.81 -4.13
N MET A 40 -31.17 -41.99 -4.43
CA MET A 40 -29.80 -42.11 -4.96
C MET A 40 -29.62 -41.54 -6.37
N ARG A 41 -30.68 -41.51 -7.22
CA ARG A 41 -30.57 -40.99 -8.59
C ARG A 41 -30.56 -39.45 -8.61
N TRP A 42 -31.23 -38.82 -7.65
CA TRP A 42 -31.28 -37.36 -7.53
C TRP A 42 -29.98 -36.78 -6.99
N ILE A 43 -29.29 -37.44 -6.05
CA ILE A 43 -27.98 -36.98 -5.53
C ILE A 43 -26.90 -37.00 -6.62
N ARG A 44 -26.91 -37.99 -7.52
CA ARG A 44 -25.95 -38.08 -8.64
C ARG A 44 -26.12 -36.96 -9.68
N LEU A 45 -27.29 -36.33 -9.75
CA LEU A 45 -27.57 -35.22 -10.67
C LEU A 45 -27.51 -33.85 -9.97
N LEU A 46 -27.89 -33.78 -8.69
CA LEU A 46 -27.82 -32.57 -7.88
C LEU A 46 -26.39 -32.10 -7.64
N LEU A 47 -25.44 -33.03 -7.47
CA LEU A 47 -24.05 -32.68 -7.18
C LEU A 47 -23.37 -31.91 -8.34
N PRO A 48 -23.41 -32.38 -9.61
CA PRO A 48 -22.86 -31.59 -10.72
C PRO A 48 -23.65 -30.30 -10.99
N MET A 49 -24.98 -30.30 -10.77
CA MET A 49 -25.81 -29.09 -10.90
C MET A 49 -25.45 -28.03 -9.85
N ALA A 50 -25.19 -28.43 -8.60
CA ALA A 50 -24.77 -27.53 -7.55
C ALA A 50 -23.38 -26.95 -7.84
N ALA A 51 -22.44 -27.77 -8.34
CA ALA A 51 -21.13 -27.30 -8.76
C ALA A 51 -21.23 -26.26 -9.89
N LEU A 52 -22.05 -26.52 -10.92
CA LEU A 52 -22.31 -25.56 -12.00
C LEU A 52 -22.97 -24.28 -11.49
N ALA A 53 -23.91 -24.38 -10.55
CA ALA A 53 -24.54 -23.21 -9.94
C ALA A 53 -23.53 -22.34 -9.18
N ILE A 54 -22.62 -22.94 -8.41
CA ILE A 54 -21.56 -22.21 -7.70
C ILE A 54 -20.63 -21.52 -8.70
N VAL A 55 -20.21 -22.20 -9.76
CA VAL A 55 -19.36 -21.60 -10.81
C VAL A 55 -20.07 -20.44 -11.51
N ALA A 56 -21.37 -20.59 -11.83
CA ALA A 56 -22.17 -19.52 -12.43
C ALA A 56 -22.28 -18.29 -11.51
N VAL A 57 -22.45 -18.51 -10.19
CA VAL A 57 -22.47 -17.43 -9.19
C VAL A 57 -21.13 -16.72 -9.14
N VAL A 58 -20.00 -17.43 -9.11
CA VAL A 58 -18.66 -16.82 -9.08
C VAL A 58 -18.37 -16.00 -10.34
N ILE A 59 -18.83 -16.45 -11.51
CA ILE A 59 -18.67 -15.72 -12.78
C ILE A 59 -19.61 -14.49 -12.84
N ALA A 60 -20.80 -14.59 -12.26
CA ALA A 60 -21.76 -13.48 -12.20
C ALA A 60 -21.42 -12.45 -11.12
N TRP A 61 -20.72 -12.84 -10.05
CA TRP A 61 -20.31 -11.98 -8.94
C TRP A 61 -19.56 -10.71 -9.38
N PRO A 62 -18.49 -10.78 -10.19
CA PRO A 62 -17.76 -9.58 -10.61
C PRO A 62 -18.57 -8.64 -11.50
N LYS A 63 -19.68 -9.09 -12.10
CA LYS A 63 -20.57 -8.21 -12.89
C LYS A 63 -21.53 -7.38 -12.04
N MET A 64 -21.65 -7.66 -10.75
CA MET A 64 -22.45 -6.85 -9.82
C MET A 64 -21.63 -5.77 -9.10
N GLU A 65 -20.31 -5.78 -9.26
CA GLU A 65 -19.37 -4.84 -8.64
C GLU A 65 -18.73 -3.85 -9.62
N ASP A 66 -19.27 -3.70 -10.83
CA ASP A 66 -18.83 -2.66 -11.78
C ASP A 66 -19.33 -1.24 -11.42
N ASN A 67 -19.77 -1.04 -10.17
CA ASN A 67 -19.88 0.26 -9.51
C ASN A 67 -18.96 0.31 -8.27
N MET A 68 -17.77 -0.28 -8.36
CA MET A 68 -16.70 -0.05 -7.39
C MET A 68 -16.14 1.36 -7.57
N ALA A 69 -16.78 2.32 -6.89
CA ALA A 69 -16.06 3.50 -6.43
C ALA A 69 -14.86 3.01 -5.60
N PRO A 70 -13.67 3.61 -5.75
CA PRO A 70 -12.48 3.15 -5.05
C PRO A 70 -12.73 3.19 -3.55
N VAL A 71 -12.50 2.06 -2.89
CA VAL A 71 -12.60 1.90 -1.44
C VAL A 71 -11.64 2.88 -0.79
N ARG A 72 -12.17 4.02 -0.35
CA ARG A 72 -11.46 4.93 0.55
C ARG A 72 -11.39 4.23 1.90
N LYS A 73 -10.16 3.96 2.31
CA LYS A 73 -9.83 3.62 3.69
C LYS A 73 -9.94 4.90 4.53
N GLU A 74 -11.16 5.35 4.81
CA GLU A 74 -11.38 6.26 5.94
C GLU A 74 -11.30 5.46 7.25
N GLU A 75 -10.06 5.13 7.63
CA GLU A 75 -9.72 4.84 9.02
C GLU A 75 -9.75 6.17 9.77
N ILE A 76 -10.88 6.43 10.43
CA ILE A 76 -11.06 7.26 11.64
C ILE A 76 -9.94 8.30 11.88
N LEU A 77 -10.00 9.40 11.13
CA LEU A 77 -9.46 10.68 11.57
C LEU A 77 -10.66 11.63 11.74
N PRO A 78 -10.78 12.33 12.87
CA PRO A 78 -11.87 13.26 13.05
C PRO A 78 -11.85 14.26 11.90
N GLN A 79 -13.01 14.40 11.26
CA GLN A 79 -13.29 15.33 10.19
C GLN A 79 -12.92 16.75 10.65
N THR A 80 -11.67 17.12 10.46
CA THR A 80 -11.30 18.51 10.22
C THR A 80 -11.29 18.63 8.71
N VAL A 81 -12.44 18.99 8.15
CA VAL A 81 -12.51 19.52 6.80
C VAL A 81 -11.46 20.64 6.72
N GLY A 82 -10.34 20.42 6.01
CA GLY A 82 -9.48 21.52 5.60
C GLY A 82 -8.00 21.27 5.30
N ARG A 83 -7.29 20.31 5.93
CA ARG A 83 -5.82 20.22 5.76
C ARG A 83 -5.31 18.79 5.89
N ASN A 84 -4.64 18.30 4.83
CA ASN A 84 -3.83 17.09 4.87
C ASN A 84 -2.51 17.46 5.57
N GLU A 85 -2.51 17.36 6.90
CA GLU A 85 -1.36 17.72 7.75
C GLU A 85 -0.79 16.49 8.44
N LEU A 86 0.52 16.31 8.32
CA LEU A 86 1.31 15.30 9.00
C LEU A 86 2.08 15.96 10.14
N ILE A 87 2.05 15.32 11.31
CA ILE A 87 2.79 15.76 12.50
C ILE A 87 4.04 14.91 12.66
N ASN A 88 5.19 15.56 12.89
CA ASN A 88 6.51 14.94 12.91
C ASN A 88 6.77 13.97 11.75
N PRO A 89 6.50 14.36 10.49
CA PRO A 89 6.74 13.48 9.36
C PRO A 89 8.22 13.13 9.25
N ARG A 90 8.48 11.89 8.86
CA ARG A 90 9.81 11.38 8.52
C ARG A 90 9.72 10.70 7.17
N PHE A 91 10.54 11.14 6.24
CA PHE A 91 10.64 10.60 4.90
C PHE A 91 12.06 10.12 4.67
N GLU A 92 12.20 8.90 4.19
CA GLU A 92 13.48 8.28 3.87
C GLU A 92 13.46 7.88 2.40
N SER A 93 14.52 8.21 1.68
CA SER A 93 14.65 7.87 0.27
C SER A 93 16.11 7.86 -0.14
N GLU A 94 16.35 7.70 -1.42
CA GLU A 94 17.69 7.65 -2.01
C GLU A 94 17.77 8.68 -3.14
N ASP A 95 18.93 9.29 -3.30
CA ASP A 95 19.19 10.14 -4.46
C ASP A 95 19.46 9.31 -5.73
N SER A 96 19.78 9.97 -6.85
CA SER A 96 20.09 9.28 -8.11
C SER A 96 21.32 8.39 -8.06
N ASP A 97 22.20 8.59 -7.08
CA ASP A 97 23.45 7.87 -6.88
C ASP A 97 23.31 6.80 -5.78
N ALA A 98 22.07 6.45 -5.42
CA ALA A 98 21.68 5.51 -4.36
C ALA A 98 22.17 5.92 -2.96
N GLN A 99 22.34 7.22 -2.72
CA GLN A 99 22.75 7.76 -1.43
C GLN A 99 21.51 7.96 -0.55
N PRO A 100 21.45 7.33 0.64
CA PRO A 100 20.29 7.45 1.51
C PRO A 100 20.22 8.86 2.10
N PHE A 101 19.02 9.42 2.09
CA PHE A 101 18.71 10.68 2.75
C PHE A 101 17.42 10.58 3.57
N THR A 102 17.38 11.35 4.64
CA THR A 102 16.22 11.48 5.53
C THR A 102 15.78 12.93 5.56
N VAL A 103 14.47 13.17 5.48
CA VAL A 103 13.85 14.48 5.71
C VAL A 103 12.86 14.35 6.86
N THR A 104 12.96 15.26 7.82
CA THR A 104 12.06 15.38 8.96
C THR A 104 11.55 16.81 9.08
N ALA A 105 10.38 16.99 9.68
CA ALA A 105 9.84 18.32 9.98
C ALA A 105 9.00 18.24 11.26
N ILE A 106 8.65 19.39 11.85
CA ILE A 106 7.67 19.43 12.96
C ILE A 106 6.26 19.15 12.41
N SER A 107 5.94 19.72 11.25
CA SER A 107 4.73 19.40 10.51
C SER A 107 4.94 19.55 9.01
N ALA A 108 4.15 18.81 8.23
CA ALA A 108 4.04 18.97 6.78
C ALA A 108 2.57 19.12 6.44
N THR A 109 2.20 20.22 5.79
CA THR A 109 0.83 20.51 5.40
C THR A 109 0.75 20.69 3.89
N GLN A 110 -0.17 19.99 3.24
CA GLN A 110 -0.49 20.25 1.85
C GLN A 110 -1.32 21.53 1.72
N ASP A 111 -0.92 22.43 0.83
CA ASP A 111 -1.62 23.70 0.62
C ASP A 111 -3.05 23.44 0.10
N SER A 112 -4.01 24.25 0.58
CA SER A 112 -5.42 24.07 0.26
C SER A 112 -5.78 24.50 -1.17
N ASN A 113 -5.02 25.42 -1.75
CA ASN A 113 -5.23 25.95 -3.10
C ASN A 113 -4.37 25.22 -4.12
N ASP A 114 -3.17 24.77 -3.72
CA ASP A 114 -2.22 24.05 -4.55
C ASP A 114 -1.88 22.69 -3.93
N GLN A 115 -2.58 21.65 -4.39
CA GLN A 115 -2.37 20.28 -3.92
C GLN A 115 -0.95 19.74 -4.19
N THR A 116 -0.16 20.40 -5.05
CA THR A 116 1.22 20.00 -5.36
C THR A 116 2.23 20.60 -4.39
N LEU A 117 1.82 21.61 -3.62
CA LEU A 117 2.66 22.34 -2.68
C LEU A 117 2.53 21.74 -1.27
N ILE A 118 3.66 21.33 -0.73
CA ILE A 118 3.80 20.85 0.64
C ILE A 118 4.60 21.88 1.42
N LEU A 119 3.97 22.43 2.47
CA LEU A 119 4.58 23.37 3.41
C LEU A 119 5.17 22.58 4.59
N LEU A 120 6.47 22.72 4.79
CA LEU A 120 7.25 22.07 5.84
C LEU A 120 7.57 23.08 6.95
N ASN A 121 7.22 22.76 8.19
CA ASN A 121 7.58 23.56 9.37
C ASN A 121 8.86 23.01 10.02
N LYS A 122 9.89 23.86 10.12
CA LYS A 122 11.22 23.50 10.62
C LYS A 122 11.78 22.21 9.98
N PRO A 123 11.90 22.16 8.65
CA PRO A 123 12.47 21.00 7.99
C PRO A 123 13.93 20.80 8.39
N LYS A 124 14.31 19.53 8.53
CA LYS A 124 15.68 19.05 8.68
C LYS A 124 15.91 17.92 7.70
N ALA A 125 17.06 17.91 7.06
CA ALA A 125 17.45 16.86 6.14
C ALA A 125 18.87 16.40 6.45
N ASP A 126 19.14 15.12 6.24
CA ASP A 126 20.49 14.56 6.24
C ASP A 126 20.67 13.63 5.05
N ILE A 127 21.86 13.61 4.47
CA ILE A 127 22.25 12.70 3.40
C ILE A 127 23.62 12.13 3.70
N LYS A 128 23.77 10.82 3.47
CA LYS A 128 25.06 10.14 3.55
C LYS A 128 25.61 9.94 2.15
N LEU A 129 26.71 10.60 1.86
CA LEU A 129 27.38 10.54 0.56
C LEU A 129 28.12 9.22 0.39
N ASN A 130 28.33 8.81 -0.86
CA ASN A 130 29.12 7.61 -1.19
C ASN A 130 30.59 7.72 -0.77
N SER A 131 31.09 8.95 -0.54
CA SER A 131 32.41 9.21 0.03
C SER A 131 32.52 8.83 1.52
N GLY A 132 31.40 8.58 2.19
CA GLY A 132 31.32 8.30 3.63
C GLY A 132 31.00 9.54 4.48
N HIS A 133 31.11 10.73 3.90
CA HIS A 133 30.73 12.00 4.52
C HIS A 133 29.22 12.16 4.63
N TRP A 134 28.77 13.00 5.56
CA TRP A 134 27.37 13.35 5.68
C TRP A 134 27.18 14.86 5.61
N ILE A 135 26.06 15.27 5.03
CA ILE A 135 25.59 16.64 4.99
C ILE A 135 24.26 16.69 5.72
N ALA A 136 24.07 17.67 6.61
CA ALA A 136 22.77 17.99 7.16
C ALA A 136 22.36 19.43 6.84
N GLY A 137 21.08 19.63 6.57
CA GLY A 137 20.47 20.92 6.33
C GLY A 137 19.29 21.16 7.26
N GLU A 138 19.10 22.40 7.68
CA GLU A 138 17.93 22.85 8.44
C GLU A 138 17.47 24.24 7.96
N ALA A 139 16.18 24.52 8.13
CA ALA A 139 15.58 25.83 7.88
C ALA A 139 14.36 26.04 8.78
N ASP A 140 13.84 27.28 8.84
CA ASP A 140 12.60 27.58 9.56
C ASP A 140 11.36 27.11 8.80
N GLN A 141 11.37 27.26 7.48
CA GLN A 141 10.28 26.88 6.58
C GLN A 141 10.81 26.22 5.31
N GLY A 142 10.03 25.29 4.77
CA GLY A 142 10.28 24.68 3.47
C GLY A 142 9.03 24.62 2.63
N GLU A 143 9.15 24.87 1.34
CA GLU A 143 8.11 24.71 0.34
C GLU A 143 8.56 23.67 -0.67
N TYR A 144 7.94 22.50 -0.66
CA TYR A 144 8.22 21.44 -1.61
C TYR A 144 7.10 21.34 -2.64
N ARG A 145 7.43 21.58 -3.91
CA ARG A 145 6.49 21.42 -5.02
C ARG A 145 6.74 20.08 -5.69
N GLN A 146 5.81 19.13 -5.51
CA GLN A 146 5.99 17.74 -5.91
C GLN A 146 6.08 17.55 -7.43
N GLU A 147 5.29 18.27 -8.21
CA GLU A 147 5.29 18.14 -9.67
C GLU A 147 6.58 18.66 -10.29
N GLN A 148 7.04 19.83 -9.84
CA GLN A 148 8.28 20.45 -10.34
C GLN A 148 9.53 19.85 -9.67
N LYS A 149 9.36 19.12 -8.55
CA LYS A 149 10.43 18.60 -7.70
C LYS A 149 11.41 19.68 -7.26
N ASN A 150 10.84 20.82 -6.84
CA ASN A 150 11.59 21.96 -6.36
C ASN A 150 11.35 22.14 -4.87
N LEU A 151 12.42 22.40 -4.12
CA LEU A 151 12.38 22.71 -2.70
C LEU A 151 12.91 24.13 -2.50
N THR A 152 12.11 24.96 -1.85
CA THR A 152 12.52 26.30 -1.40
C THR A 152 12.60 26.28 0.11
N LEU A 153 13.77 26.57 0.66
CA LEU A 153 13.98 26.73 2.10
C LEU A 153 14.07 28.21 2.42
N THR A 154 13.46 28.64 3.52
CA THR A 154 13.45 30.05 3.92
C THR A 154 13.55 30.18 5.44
N GLY A 155 14.32 31.18 5.87
CA GLY A 155 14.58 31.48 7.28
C GLY A 155 15.67 30.58 7.86
N ASN A 156 16.74 31.22 8.36
CA ASN A 156 17.86 30.58 9.05
C ASN A 156 18.34 29.28 8.38
N VAL A 157 18.51 29.29 7.05
CA VAL A 157 18.95 28.11 6.31
C VAL A 157 20.40 27.83 6.67
N ARG A 158 20.66 26.64 7.20
CA ARG A 158 22.00 26.20 7.59
C ARG A 158 22.30 24.82 7.00
N LEU A 159 23.42 24.71 6.30
CA LEU A 159 24.00 23.43 5.89
C LEU A 159 25.27 23.16 6.68
N THR A 160 25.48 21.92 7.08
CA THR A 160 26.64 21.45 7.83
C THR A 160 27.16 20.16 7.24
N GLN A 161 28.49 20.00 7.26
CA GLN A 161 29.18 18.80 6.84
C GLN A 161 30.11 18.34 7.97
N ASP A 162 30.35 17.03 8.04
CA ASP A 162 31.17 16.37 9.04
C ASP A 162 32.64 16.83 9.11
N GLU A 163 33.20 17.34 8.01
CA GLU A 163 34.56 17.90 7.96
C GLU A 163 34.69 19.31 8.57
N GLY A 164 33.62 19.84 9.16
CA GLY A 164 33.61 21.16 9.79
C GLY A 164 33.27 22.31 8.83
N TYR A 165 32.74 22.00 7.65
CA TYR A 165 32.15 23.01 6.77
C TYR A 165 30.73 23.36 7.23
N MET A 166 30.43 24.66 7.23
CA MET A 166 29.12 25.21 7.54
C MET A 166 28.79 26.32 6.54
N MET A 167 27.53 26.38 6.13
CA MET A 167 27.01 27.44 5.26
C MET A 167 25.69 27.96 5.81
N GLU A 168 25.54 29.28 5.84
CA GLU A 168 24.33 29.96 6.31
C GLU A 168 23.82 30.95 5.27
N THR A 169 22.51 30.99 5.06
CA THR A 169 21.83 31.95 4.18
C THR A 169 20.37 32.16 4.61
N ALA A 170 19.70 33.18 4.06
CA ALA A 170 18.31 33.48 4.38
C ALA A 170 17.32 32.60 3.61
N SER A 171 17.65 32.25 2.36
CA SER A 171 16.86 31.33 1.55
C SER A 171 17.75 30.45 0.68
N LEU A 172 17.25 29.28 0.31
CA LEU A 172 17.93 28.36 -0.59
C LEU A 172 16.91 27.67 -1.49
N PHE A 173 17.12 27.75 -2.80
CA PHE A 173 16.36 27.03 -3.79
C PHE A 173 17.12 25.77 -4.22
N VAL A 174 16.40 24.66 -4.32
CA VAL A 174 16.93 23.36 -4.72
C VAL A 174 16.04 22.76 -5.80
N ASP A 175 16.62 22.49 -6.96
CA ASP A 175 16.00 21.72 -8.02
C ASP A 175 16.46 20.27 -7.89
N MET A 176 15.54 19.39 -7.48
CA MET A 176 15.85 17.97 -7.25
C MET A 176 15.99 17.17 -8.55
N ASN A 177 15.50 17.68 -9.68
CA ASN A 177 15.70 17.03 -10.98
C ASN A 177 17.12 17.23 -11.48
N THR A 178 17.61 18.48 -11.41
CA THR A 178 18.93 18.85 -11.91
C THR A 178 20.02 18.77 -10.84
N ARG A 179 19.64 18.52 -9.57
CA ARG A 179 20.53 18.55 -8.40
C ARG A 179 21.26 19.88 -8.27
N LYS A 180 20.61 20.98 -8.67
CA LYS A 180 21.16 22.32 -8.58
C LYS A 180 20.62 23.02 -7.35
N VAL A 181 21.49 23.80 -6.73
CA VAL A 181 21.16 24.65 -5.60
C VAL A 181 21.48 26.09 -5.95
N SER A 182 20.67 27.04 -5.49
CA SER A 182 20.95 28.45 -5.71
C SER A 182 20.35 29.31 -4.62
N THR A 183 20.98 30.46 -4.39
CA THR A 183 20.46 31.51 -3.54
C THR A 183 20.93 32.86 -4.06
N THR A 184 20.03 33.83 -3.99
CA THR A 184 20.31 35.24 -4.27
C THR A 184 20.53 36.04 -2.99
N ASP A 185 20.39 35.40 -1.84
CA ASP A 185 20.64 36.01 -0.54
C ASP A 185 22.10 35.87 -0.14
N ALA A 186 22.53 36.75 0.76
CA ALA A 186 23.87 36.71 1.31
C ALA A 186 24.19 35.32 1.89
N VAL A 187 25.37 34.81 1.56
CA VAL A 187 25.86 33.50 1.99
C VAL A 187 27.08 33.68 2.85
N ARG A 188 27.11 33.00 3.99
CA ARG A 188 28.29 32.89 4.86
C ARG A 188 28.74 31.44 4.90
N GLY A 189 29.95 31.17 4.43
CA GLY A 189 30.59 29.87 4.53
C GLY A 189 31.68 29.91 5.60
N SER A 190 31.83 28.84 6.36
CA SER A 190 32.94 28.63 7.30
C SER A 190 33.46 27.22 7.14
N GLY A 191 34.77 27.03 7.23
CA GLY A 191 35.39 25.72 7.18
C GLY A 191 36.81 25.74 7.74
N PRO A 192 37.50 24.60 7.77
CA PRO A 192 38.86 24.50 8.32
C PRO A 192 39.86 25.48 7.68
N ALA A 193 39.70 25.73 6.37
CA ALA A 193 40.58 26.62 5.62
C ALA A 193 40.31 28.12 5.86
N GLY A 194 39.14 28.50 6.37
CA GLY A 194 38.77 29.90 6.53
C GLY A 194 37.27 30.19 6.45
N THR A 195 36.93 31.45 6.22
CA THR A 195 35.55 31.95 6.11
C THR A 195 35.32 32.66 4.78
N LEU A 196 34.12 32.50 4.23
CA LEU A 196 33.67 33.08 2.98
C LEU A 196 32.39 33.89 3.21
N GLN A 197 32.29 35.05 2.57
CA GLN A 197 31.05 35.82 2.51
C GLN A 197 30.79 36.20 1.06
N ALA A 198 29.56 36.02 0.59
CA ALA A 198 29.14 36.36 -0.77
C ALA A 198 27.71 36.89 -0.78
N THR A 199 27.30 37.51 -1.89
CA THR A 199 25.93 38.03 -2.05
C THR A 199 24.96 36.99 -2.62
N GLY A 200 25.47 35.95 -3.26
CA GLY A 200 24.69 34.81 -3.71
C GLY A 200 25.57 33.60 -3.96
N MET A 201 24.94 32.49 -4.31
CA MET A 201 25.62 31.24 -4.60
C MET A 201 24.80 30.39 -5.56
N GLN A 202 25.50 29.64 -6.41
CA GLN A 202 24.98 28.59 -7.26
C GLN A 202 25.82 27.35 -7.03
N GLY A 203 25.19 26.20 -6.92
CA GLY A 203 25.84 24.92 -6.71
C GLY A 203 25.30 23.85 -7.63
N ASP A 204 26.18 22.94 -8.01
CA ASP A 204 25.86 21.78 -8.82
C ASP A 204 26.24 20.52 -8.04
N GLY A 205 25.22 19.78 -7.60
CA GLY A 205 25.38 18.58 -6.78
C GLY A 205 25.97 17.40 -7.54
N VAL A 206 26.01 17.43 -8.87
CA VAL A 206 26.64 16.37 -9.69
C VAL A 206 28.16 16.55 -9.71
N SER A 207 28.60 17.79 -9.94
CA SER A 207 30.03 18.13 -10.00
C SER A 207 30.64 18.43 -8.64
N GLY A 208 29.82 18.70 -7.63
CA GLY A 208 30.26 19.16 -6.31
C GLY A 208 30.82 20.60 -6.32
N VAL A 209 30.56 21.38 -7.37
CA VAL A 209 31.09 22.73 -7.53
C VAL A 209 30.11 23.77 -6.98
N LEU A 210 30.62 24.66 -6.13
CA LEU A 210 29.90 25.85 -5.66
C LEU A 210 30.54 27.12 -6.25
N VAL A 211 29.71 27.96 -6.85
CA VAL A 211 30.08 29.26 -7.43
C VAL A 211 29.40 30.36 -6.64
N PHE A 212 30.19 31.18 -5.97
CA PHE A 212 29.71 32.31 -5.21
C PHE A 212 29.67 33.57 -6.07
N THR A 213 28.55 34.29 -6.03
CA THR A 213 28.27 35.43 -6.92
C THR A 213 28.22 36.76 -6.17
N GLY A 214 28.45 37.84 -6.92
CA GLY A 214 28.50 39.20 -6.40
C GLY A 214 29.81 39.52 -5.67
N PRO A 215 29.83 40.59 -4.85
CA PRO A 215 30.93 40.85 -3.94
C PRO A 215 31.18 39.63 -3.05
N ALA A 216 32.39 39.07 -3.15
CA ALA A 216 32.80 37.91 -2.37
C ALA A 216 34.10 38.22 -1.61
N THR A 217 34.13 37.89 -0.33
CA THR A 217 35.30 38.02 0.55
C THR A 217 35.67 36.66 1.10
N LEU A 218 36.91 36.24 0.86
CA LEU A 218 37.48 35.01 1.40
C LEU A 218 38.61 35.37 2.36
N VAL A 219 38.52 34.88 3.60
CA VAL A 219 39.55 35.03 4.63
C VAL A 219 40.10 33.65 4.94
N LEU A 220 41.38 33.42 4.65
CA LEU A 220 42.04 32.15 4.86
C LEU A 220 42.80 32.13 6.20
N ASN A 221 42.68 31.01 6.91
CA ASN A 221 43.45 30.75 8.10
C ASN A 221 44.87 30.31 7.70
N ARG A 222 45.89 31.12 7.99
CA ARG A 222 47.30 30.84 7.65
C ARG A 222 47.91 29.63 8.37
N SER A 223 47.13 28.91 9.19
CA SER A 223 47.55 27.70 9.90
C SER A 223 47.48 26.44 9.03
N VAL A 224 47.01 26.53 7.77
CA VAL A 224 47.09 25.43 6.80
C VAL A 224 48.54 25.24 6.38
N LYS A 225 49.14 24.15 6.85
CA LYS A 225 50.51 23.72 6.54
C LYS A 225 50.61 23.45 5.02
N GLY A 226 51.20 24.38 4.26
CA GLY A 226 51.41 24.20 2.82
C GLY A 226 51.61 25.47 1.98
N LEU A 227 51.42 26.67 2.53
CA LEU A 227 51.64 27.94 1.79
C LEU A 227 52.91 28.69 2.21
N SER A 228 53.89 27.99 2.78
CA SER A 228 55.22 28.55 3.03
C SER A 228 56.17 28.14 1.90
N GLN A 229 56.48 29.13 1.07
CA GLN A 229 57.64 29.27 0.17
C GLN A 229 57.54 28.53 -1.17
#